data_AF-A0AAE0EPF0-F1
#
_entry.id   AF-A0AAE0EPF0-F1
#
_cell.length_a   1.000
_cell.length_b   1.000
_cell.length_c   1.000
_cell.angle_alpha   90.00
_cell.angle_beta   90.00
_cell.angle_gamma   90.00
#
_symmetry.space_group_name_H-M   'P 1'
#
loop_
_entity.id
_entity.type
_entity.pdbx_description
1 polymer ?
#
loop_
_entity_poly.entity_id
_entity_poly.type
_entity_poly.pdbx_seq_one_letter_code
_entity_poly.pdbx_strand_id
1 'polypeptide(L)'
;IIDAISEGGTRNAQNQGHLVQMNMLTDFGRGRTYRELVSHLLLHSGVVPLGLYREAGHGGAQLPYVVTNPSPDAPLTEEDRIYVIVPPQFSQYL
;
A
#
# COMPACT_ATOMS: atom_id res chain seq x y z
N ILE A 1 24.71 20.91 3.59
CA ILE A 1 25.05 19.55 3.10
C ILE A 1 23.77 18.75 3.24
N ILE A 2 22.83 18.83 2.30
CA ILE A 2 22.92 18.16 1.01
C ILE A 2 22.39 19.10 -0.07
N ASP A 3 23.30 19.51 -0.96
CA ASP A 3 23.01 19.95 -2.31
C ASP A 3 23.80 19.05 -3.25
N ALA A 4 23.25 18.83 -4.44
CA ALA A 4 23.79 18.18 -5.63
C ALA A 4 23.81 16.65 -5.69
N ILE A 5 22.92 16.09 -6.54
CA ILE A 5 23.14 15.30 -7.80
C ILE A 5 21.74 15.27 -8.49
N SER A 6 21.47 15.57 -9.76
CA SER A 6 22.18 16.05 -10.95
C SER A 6 21.10 16.40 -11.99
N GLU A 7 21.33 17.44 -12.78
CA GLU A 7 20.65 17.69 -14.05
C GLU A 7 20.82 16.50 -15.01
N GLY A 8 19.81 16.22 -15.84
CA GLY A 8 19.95 15.29 -16.97
C GLY A 8 18.90 14.19 -17.03
N GLY A 9 17.68 14.54 -17.45
CA GLY A 9 16.72 13.56 -17.93
C GLY A 9 15.30 14.07 -17.86
N THR A 10 14.76 14.46 -19.02
CA THR A 10 13.35 14.27 -19.36
C THR A 10 13.03 12.77 -19.28
N ARG A 11 13.09 12.18 -18.09
CA ARG A 11 12.62 10.82 -17.83
C ARG A 11 11.12 10.95 -17.66
N ASN A 12 10.42 10.64 -18.75
CA ASN A 12 8.98 10.43 -18.84
C ASN A 12 8.31 10.30 -17.46
N ALA A 13 7.61 11.35 -17.03
CA ALA A 13 6.71 11.29 -15.88
C ALA A 13 5.70 10.11 -15.99
N GLN A 14 5.52 9.57 -17.21
CA GLN A 14 4.73 8.39 -17.53
C GLN A 14 5.26 7.04 -17.03
N ASN A 15 6.49 6.96 -16.50
CA ASN A 15 7.10 5.68 -16.07
C ASN A 15 7.39 5.60 -14.56
N GLN A 16 6.70 6.40 -13.73
CA GLN A 16 6.89 6.39 -12.28
C GLN A 16 5.76 5.64 -11.59
N GLY A 17 6.11 4.81 -10.61
CA GLY A 17 5.11 4.23 -9.71
C GLY A 17 4.57 5.30 -8.77
N HIS A 18 3.31 5.19 -8.37
CA HIS A 18 2.66 6.15 -7.48
C HIS A 18 2.34 5.53 -6.13
N LEU A 19 2.63 6.26 -5.06
CA LEU A 19 2.17 5.91 -3.72
C LEU A 19 0.72 6.36 -3.57
N VAL A 20 -0.17 5.42 -3.32
CA VAL A 20 -1.60 5.69 -3.10
C VAL A 20 -2.13 4.93 -1.89
N GLN A 21 -3.21 5.45 -1.32
CA GLN A 21 -3.99 4.75 -0.31
C GLN A 21 -5.26 4.21 -0.97
N MET A 22 -5.61 2.96 -0.67
CA MET A 22 -6.85 2.33 -1.12
C MET A 22 -7.57 1.66 0.03
N ASN A 23 -8.89 1.57 -0.07
CA ASN A 23 -9.69 0.78 0.86
C ASN A 23 -9.37 -0.71 0.67
N MET A 24 -9.48 -1.50 1.74
CA MET A 24 -9.45 -2.95 1.63
C MET A 24 -10.55 -3.41 0.65
N LEU A 25 -10.19 -4.30 -0.28
CA LEU A 25 -11.15 -4.93 -1.17
C LEU A 25 -12.18 -5.69 -0.33
N THR A 26 -13.46 -5.36 -0.52
CA THR A 26 -14.59 -6.03 0.13
C THR A 26 -14.46 -7.54 -0.07
N ASP A 27 -14.73 -8.33 0.97
CA ASP A 27 -14.57 -9.78 1.06
C ASP A 27 -13.12 -10.31 1.13
N PHE A 28 -12.09 -9.53 0.78
CA PHE A 28 -10.69 -9.98 0.94
C PHE A 28 -10.19 -9.82 2.38
N GLY A 29 -10.59 -8.77 3.08
CA GLY A 29 -10.05 -8.47 4.42
C GLY A 29 -10.35 -9.54 5.47
N ARG A 30 -11.50 -10.24 5.35
CA ARG A 30 -11.97 -11.13 6.42
C ARG A 30 -11.25 -12.48 6.42
N GLY A 31 -10.59 -12.78 7.55
CA GLY A 31 -9.92 -14.07 7.76
C GLY A 31 -8.64 -14.25 6.94
N ARG A 32 -8.14 -13.18 6.32
CA ARG A 32 -6.89 -13.16 5.58
C ARG A 32 -5.79 -12.45 6.35
N THR A 33 -4.56 -12.75 5.94
CA THR A 33 -3.33 -12.20 6.49
C THR A 33 -2.70 -11.20 5.52
N TYR A 34 -1.83 -10.33 6.05
CA TYR A 34 -1.06 -9.40 5.24
C TYR A 34 -0.22 -10.10 4.16
N ARG A 35 0.31 -11.29 4.45
CA ARG A 35 1.02 -12.15 3.47
C ARG A 35 0.15 -12.49 2.27
N GLU A 36 -1.09 -12.91 2.51
CA GLU A 36 -2.01 -13.29 1.43
C GLU A 36 -2.36 -12.08 0.55
N LEU A 37 -2.52 -10.90 1.17
CA LEU A 37 -2.69 -9.64 0.43
C LEU A 37 -1.48 -9.32 -0.45
N VAL A 38 -0.27 -9.38 0.12
CA VAL A 38 0.99 -9.14 -0.62
C VAL A 38 1.10 -10.08 -1.81
N SER A 39 0.90 -11.38 -1.59
CA SER A 39 0.93 -12.38 -2.66
C SER A 39 -0.13 -12.11 -3.72
N HIS A 40 -1.36 -11.78 -3.31
CA HIS A 40 -2.44 -11.49 -4.25
C HIS A 40 -2.12 -10.28 -5.14
N LEU A 41 -1.72 -9.14 -4.54
CA LEU A 41 -1.42 -7.91 -5.28
C LEU A 41 -0.20 -8.06 -6.19
N LEU A 42 0.87 -8.70 -5.72
CA LEU A 42 2.07 -8.89 -6.52
C LEU A 42 1.81 -9.81 -7.72
N LEU A 43 1.10 -10.92 -7.52
CA LEU A 43 0.87 -11.92 -8.58
C LEU A 43 -0.13 -11.46 -9.64
N HIS A 44 -1.14 -10.66 -9.27
CA HIS A 44 -2.24 -10.32 -10.18
C HIS A 44 -2.12 -8.92 -10.79
N SER A 45 -1.50 -7.96 -10.09
CA SER A 45 -1.48 -6.55 -10.53
C SER A 45 -0.10 -5.89 -10.48
N GLY A 46 0.92 -6.57 -9.93
CA GLY A 46 2.24 -5.96 -9.74
C GLY A 46 2.23 -4.79 -8.76
N VAL A 47 1.18 -4.66 -7.94
CA VAL A 47 1.02 -3.63 -6.93
C VAL A 47 1.76 -4.05 -5.66
N VAL A 48 2.54 -3.13 -5.09
CA VAL A 48 3.37 -3.41 -3.91
C VAL A 48 2.75 -2.76 -2.67
N PRO A 49 2.15 -3.52 -1.75
CA PRO A 49 1.69 -2.97 -0.48
C PRO A 49 2.88 -2.64 0.43
N LEU A 50 2.80 -1.50 1.11
CA LEU A 50 3.83 -0.98 2.02
C LEU A 50 3.39 -1.01 3.48
N GLY A 51 2.08 -0.87 3.73
CA GLY A 51 1.57 -0.78 5.09
C GLY A 51 0.06 -0.64 5.15
N LEU A 52 -0.44 -0.66 6.37
CA LEU A 52 -1.86 -0.53 6.70
C LEU A 52 -2.09 0.77 7.46
N TYR A 53 -3.19 1.43 7.17
CA TYR A 53 -3.81 2.42 8.03
C TYR A 53 -5.00 1.73 8.70
N ARG A 54 -4.95 1.64 10.02
CA ARG A 54 -5.94 0.95 10.84
C ARG A 54 -6.80 1.97 11.54
N GLU A 55 -8.12 1.77 11.51
CA GLU A 55 -9.06 2.59 12.25
C GLU A 55 -8.95 2.36 13.77
N ALA A 56 -9.54 3.28 14.54
CA ALA A 56 -9.64 3.13 15.99
C ALA A 56 -10.39 1.85 16.37
N GLY A 57 -10.05 1.28 17.53
CA GLY A 57 -10.59 0.03 18.04
C GLY A 57 -9.81 -1.21 17.58
N HIS A 58 -9.07 -1.14 16.48
CA HIS A 58 -8.26 -2.28 16.03
C HIS A 58 -7.14 -2.58 17.03
N GLY A 59 -7.16 -3.79 17.61
CA GLY A 59 -6.19 -4.20 18.63
C GLY A 59 -6.27 -3.38 19.93
N GLY A 60 -7.41 -2.72 20.19
CA GLY A 60 -7.62 -1.88 21.37
C GLY A 60 -7.04 -0.46 21.27
N ALA A 61 -6.54 -0.05 20.09
CA ALA A 61 -6.04 1.31 19.89
C ALA A 61 -7.17 2.34 19.99
N GLN A 62 -6.95 3.46 20.69
CA GLN A 62 -7.97 4.51 20.84
C GLN A 62 -8.06 5.46 19.64
N LEU A 63 -7.01 5.51 18.83
CA LEU A 63 -6.90 6.38 17.65
C LEU A 63 -6.45 5.55 16.45
N PRO A 64 -6.80 5.97 15.22
CA PRO A 64 -6.26 5.36 14.01
C PRO A 64 -4.73 5.47 13.94
N TYR A 65 -4.08 4.49 13.31
CA TYR A 65 -2.62 4.44 13.24
C TYR A 65 -2.12 3.77 11.96
N VAL A 66 -0.86 4.04 11.62
CA VAL A 66 -0.18 3.40 10.50
C VAL A 66 0.70 2.26 11.02
N VAL A 67 0.64 1.12 10.36
CA VAL A 67 1.59 0.01 10.50
C VAL A 67 2.36 -0.12 9.20
N THR A 68 3.62 0.30 9.19
CA THR A 68 4.53 0.10 8.06
C THR A 68 5.11 -1.30 8.10
N ASN A 69 5.16 -1.96 6.95
CA ASN A 69 5.60 -3.35 6.80
C ASN A 69 5.06 -4.28 7.92
N PRO A 70 3.73 -4.45 8.03
CA PRO A 70 3.12 -5.33 9.02
C PRO A 70 3.73 -6.73 9.02
N SER A 71 3.62 -7.41 10.16
CA SER A 71 3.94 -8.85 10.22
C SER A 71 3.21 -9.58 9.09
N PRO A 72 3.85 -10.53 8.38
CA PRO A 72 3.19 -11.32 7.35
C PRO A 72 1.92 -12.02 7.86
N ASP A 73 1.88 -12.37 9.14
CA ASP A 73 0.77 -13.08 9.77
C ASP A 73 -0.23 -12.12 10.45
N ALA A 74 -0.07 -10.81 10.26
CA ALA A 74 -1.00 -9.81 10.77
C ALA A 74 -2.39 -10.02 10.14
N PRO A 75 -3.46 -10.15 10.95
CA PRO A 75 -4.81 -10.27 10.42
C PRO A 75 -5.22 -8.95 9.78
N LEU A 76 -5.93 -9.06 8.66
CA LEU A 76 -6.56 -7.93 7.98
C LEU A 76 -8.00 -7.76 8.46
N THR A 77 -8.54 -6.56 8.30
CA THR A 77 -9.97 -6.30 8.47
C THR A 77 -10.51 -5.50 7.29
N GLU A 78 -11.84 -5.46 7.13
CA GLU A 78 -12.49 -4.72 6.04
C GLU A 78 -12.34 -3.20 6.19
N GLU A 79 -12.08 -2.75 7.42
CA GLU A 79 -11.86 -1.35 7.77
C GLU A 79 -10.41 -0.88 7.54
N ASP A 80 -9.48 -1.81 7.29
CA ASP A 80 -8.10 -1.45 6.97
C ASP A 80 -8.06 -0.65 5.65
N ARG A 81 -7.19 0.34 5.59
CA ARG A 81 -6.77 0.96 4.31
C ARG A 81 -5.32 0.61 4.05
N ILE A 82 -4.96 0.42 2.80
CA ILE A 82 -3.64 -0.08 2.41
C ILE A 82 -2.89 1.03 1.69
N TYR A 83 -1.66 1.29 2.10
CA TYR A 83 -0.71 2.08 1.31
C TYR A 83 -0.02 1.16 0.32
N VAL A 84 -0.09 1.51 -0.97
CA VAL A 84 0.51 0.73 -2.04
C VAL A 84 1.31 1.59 -3.00
N ILE A 85 2.34 1.02 -3.61
CA ILE A 85 2.95 1.54 -4.83
C ILE A 85 2.24 0.87 -6.00
N VAL A 86 1.53 1.66 -6.80
CA VAL A 86 0.95 1.18 -8.05
C VAL A 86 1.91 1.41 -9.22
N PRO A 87 1.99 0.45 -10.16
CA PRO A 87 2.70 0.64 -11.41
C PRO A 87 2.15 1.80 -12.27
N PRO A 88 2.96 2.40 -13.17
CA PRO A 88 2.55 3.55 -13.99
C PRO A 88 1.33 3.28 -14.90
N GLN A 89 1.08 2.03 -15.30
CA GLN A 89 -0.09 1.70 -16.12
C GLN A 89 -1.44 1.94 -15.39
N PHE A 90 -1.41 2.12 -14.06
CA PHE A 90 -2.60 2.42 -13.27
C PHE A 90 -2.78 3.91 -12.98
N SER A 91 -1.89 4.79 -13.44
CA SER A 91 -1.95 6.24 -13.16
C SER A 91 -3.24 6.91 -13.62
N GLN A 92 -3.95 6.35 -14.60
CA GLN A 92 -5.24 6.87 -15.10
C GLN A 92 -6.43 6.58 -14.17
N TYR A 93 -6.25 5.74 -13.14
CA TYR A 93 -7.28 5.35 -12.17
C TYR A 93 -7.02 5.92 -10.77
N LEU A 94 -5.95 6.71 -10.62
CA LEU A 94 -5.62 7.45 -9.41
C LEU A 94 -6.34 8.80 -9.39
#